data_AF-A0A933TEC8-F1
#
_entry.id   AF-A0A933TEC8-F1
#
_cell.length_a   1.000
_cell.length_b   1.000
_cell.length_c   1.000
_cell.angle_alpha   90.00
_cell.angle_beta   90.00
_cell.angle_gamma   90.00
#
_symmetry.space_group_name_H-M   'P 1'
#
loop_
_entity.id
_entity.type
_entity.pdbx_description
1 polymer ?
#
loop_
_entity_poly.entity_id
_entity_poly.type
_entity_poly.pdbx_seq_one_letter_code
_entity_poly.pdbx_strand_id
1 'polypeptide(L)'
;MPSSPGPGVGVTGPDEASRGVGAIFLVFGALSCLIMSAAALYAEGRLRVLIPAEAWSQIYMAHYCSALFCGAAYLWLDWRRTRRVPRRAFVGFAVGIALYSALFLAAGLLLYKKLLPSWSALLPGAGLLCYGWLLRRRSALADRPERPPDGL
;
A
#
# COMPACT_ATOMS: atom_id res chain seq x y z
N MET A 1 9.29 -45.03 -19.96
CA MET A 1 9.65 -43.61 -20.23
C MET A 1 9.20 -42.81 -19.02
N PRO A 2 10.11 -42.20 -18.24
CA PRO A 2 9.71 -41.33 -17.13
C PRO A 2 9.14 -40.03 -17.71
N SER A 3 7.92 -39.70 -17.31
CA SER A 3 7.25 -38.44 -17.61
C SER A 3 8.04 -37.28 -17.00
N SER A 4 8.51 -36.36 -17.85
CA SER A 4 9.05 -35.08 -17.39
C SER A 4 8.05 -34.41 -16.45
N PRO A 5 8.45 -33.99 -15.25
CA PRO A 5 7.61 -33.14 -14.43
C PRO A 5 7.36 -31.87 -15.23
N GLY A 6 6.09 -31.63 -15.59
CA GLY A 6 5.69 -30.38 -16.23
C GLY A 6 6.14 -29.17 -15.38
N PRO A 7 6.29 -27.99 -15.98
CA PRO A 7 6.71 -26.79 -15.26
C PRO A 7 5.79 -26.62 -14.06
N GLY A 8 6.34 -26.88 -12.87
CA GLY A 8 5.62 -26.77 -11.63
C GLY A 8 5.06 -25.36 -11.57
N VAL A 9 3.74 -25.23 -11.67
CA VAL A 9 3.05 -24.00 -11.34
C VAL A 9 3.38 -23.78 -9.88
N GLY A 10 4.41 -22.96 -9.64
CA GLY A 10 4.86 -22.62 -8.30
C GLY A 10 3.64 -22.11 -7.57
N VAL A 11 3.16 -22.90 -6.61
CA VAL A 11 2.08 -22.49 -5.72
C VAL A 11 2.65 -21.29 -5.00
N THR A 12 2.21 -20.09 -5.39
CA THR A 12 2.64 -18.85 -4.77
C THR A 12 2.38 -19.00 -3.28
N GLY A 13 3.45 -18.86 -2.49
CA GLY A 13 3.36 -19.04 -1.05
C GLY A 13 2.35 -18.05 -0.47
N PRO A 14 1.67 -18.37 0.64
CA PRO A 14 0.75 -17.43 1.30
C PRO A 14 1.39 -16.07 1.64
N ASP A 15 2.72 -16.00 1.67
CA ASP A 15 3.49 -14.80 1.94
C ASP A 15 3.80 -13.97 0.67
N GLU A 16 3.64 -14.52 -0.54
CA GLU A 16 3.83 -13.81 -1.80
C GLU A 16 2.71 -12.78 -2.05
N ALA A 17 1.47 -13.16 -1.79
CA ALA A 17 0.31 -12.25 -1.86
C ALA A 17 0.49 -11.03 -0.93
N SER A 18 1.08 -11.24 0.24
CA SER A 18 1.37 -10.16 1.20
C SER A 18 2.47 -9.22 0.70
N ARG A 19 3.48 -9.74 -0.02
CA ARG A 19 4.49 -8.89 -0.70
C ARG A 19 3.87 -8.05 -1.80
N GLY A 20 2.95 -8.62 -2.58
CA GLY A 20 2.26 -7.90 -3.66
C GLY A 20 1.39 -6.76 -3.12
N VAL A 21 0.59 -7.02 -2.09
CA VAL A 21 -0.16 -5.96 -1.38
C VAL A 21 0.79 -4.88 -0.84
N GLY A 22 1.91 -5.29 -0.24
CA GLY A 22 2.93 -4.35 0.22
C GLY A 22 3.53 -3.48 -0.89
N ALA A 23 3.75 -4.05 -2.08
CA ALA A 23 4.22 -3.29 -3.25
C ALA A 23 3.17 -2.28 -3.75
N ILE A 24 1.89 -2.65 -3.74
CA ILE A 24 0.79 -1.73 -4.07
C ILE A 24 0.81 -0.53 -3.11
N PHE A 25 0.90 -0.77 -1.80
CA PHE A 25 0.99 0.32 -0.82
C PHE A 25 2.24 1.19 -0.96
N LEU A 26 3.38 0.64 -1.37
CA LEU A 26 4.56 1.44 -1.70
C LEU A 26 4.32 2.35 -2.90
N VAL A 27 3.72 1.85 -3.98
CA VAL A 27 3.45 2.66 -5.18
C VAL A 27 2.46 3.78 -4.85
N PHE A 28 1.33 3.43 -4.22
CA PHE A 28 0.32 4.42 -3.87
C PHE A 28 0.79 5.38 -2.76
N GLY A 29 1.62 4.92 -1.83
CA GLY A 29 2.22 5.79 -0.81
C GLY A 29 3.15 6.84 -1.42
N ALA A 30 4.00 6.43 -2.37
CA ALA A 30 4.88 7.36 -3.08
C ALA A 30 4.09 8.35 -3.93
N LEU A 31 3.07 7.89 -4.65
CA LEU A 31 2.17 8.76 -5.42
C LEU A 31 1.39 9.72 -4.52
N SER A 32 0.92 9.27 -3.35
CA SER A 32 0.26 10.12 -2.35
C SER A 32 1.21 11.23 -1.86
N CYS A 33 2.46 10.88 -1.51
CA CYS A 33 3.47 11.88 -1.14
C CYS A 33 3.71 12.90 -2.25
N LEU A 34 3.75 12.49 -3.53
CA LEU A 34 3.91 13.42 -4.65
C LEU A 34 2.73 14.38 -4.76
N ILE A 35 1.48 13.87 -4.73
CA ILE A 35 0.27 14.69 -4.82
C ILE A 35 0.21 15.67 -3.64
N MET A 36 0.49 15.19 -2.43
CA MET A 36 0.50 16.01 -1.21
C MET A 36 1.63 17.02 -1.17
N SER A 37 2.79 16.72 -1.76
CA SER A 37 3.87 17.69 -1.90
C SER A 37 3.44 18.85 -2.80
N ALA A 38 2.79 18.56 -3.92
CA ALA A 38 2.24 19.59 -4.79
C ALA A 38 1.18 20.43 -4.07
N ALA A 39 0.29 19.80 -3.31
CA ALA A 39 -0.74 20.49 -2.53
C ALA A 39 -0.14 21.37 -1.41
N ALA A 40 0.88 20.89 -0.69
CA ALA A 40 1.58 21.66 0.33
C ALA A 40 2.30 22.87 -0.27
N LEU A 41 3.03 22.68 -1.37
CA LEU A 41 3.70 23.78 -2.09
C LEU A 41 2.69 24.80 -2.66
N TYR A 42 1.53 24.34 -3.12
CA TYR A 42 0.44 25.22 -3.56
C TYR A 42 -0.13 26.03 -2.39
N ALA A 43 -0.39 25.39 -1.25
CA ALA A 43 -0.88 26.06 -0.04
C ALA A 43 0.11 27.11 0.52
N GLU A 44 1.41 26.89 0.33
CA GLU A 44 2.48 27.85 0.67
C GLU A 44 2.67 28.97 -0.37
N GLY A 45 1.89 28.99 -1.46
CA GLY A 45 2.02 29.98 -2.53
C GLY A 45 3.28 29.80 -3.39
N ARG A 46 3.97 28.66 -3.26
CA ARG A 46 5.20 28.34 -4.03
C ARG A 46 4.90 27.76 -5.41
N LEU A 47 3.68 27.26 -5.60
CA LEU A 47 3.20 26.76 -6.88
C LEU A 47 2.23 27.78 -7.50
N ARG A 48 2.56 28.30 -8.69
CA ARG A 48 1.77 29.33 -9.40
C ARG A 48 0.57 28.77 -10.18
N VAL A 49 0.40 27.46 -10.20
CA VAL A 49 -0.69 26.80 -10.95
C VAL A 49 -1.95 26.85 -10.11
N LEU A 50 -2.99 27.51 -10.61
CA LEU A 50 -4.29 27.56 -9.94
C LEU A 50 -5.01 26.21 -10.17
N ILE A 51 -5.12 25.39 -9.13
CA ILE A 51 -5.86 24.13 -9.18
C ILE A 51 -7.17 24.34 -8.39
N PRO A 52 -8.34 24.25 -9.05
CA PRO A 52 -9.63 24.37 -8.37
C PRO A 52 -9.75 23.35 -7.23
N ALA A 53 -10.44 23.73 -6.15
CA ALA A 53 -10.66 22.84 -5.00
C ALA A 53 -11.35 21.51 -5.41
N GLU A 54 -12.27 21.58 -6.38
CA GLU A 54 -12.94 20.41 -6.94
C GLU A 54 -11.95 19.45 -7.62
N ALA A 55 -10.99 19.97 -8.40
CA ALA A 55 -9.97 19.16 -9.05
C ALA A 55 -9.10 18.43 -8.04
N TRP A 56 -8.72 19.07 -6.93
CA TRP A 56 -8.01 18.40 -5.83
C TRP A 56 -8.82 17.25 -5.24
N SER A 57 -10.11 17.47 -4.97
CA SER A 57 -11.00 16.43 -4.43
C SER A 57 -11.10 15.24 -5.39
N GLN A 58 -11.29 15.50 -6.69
CA GLN A 58 -11.36 14.46 -7.72
C GLN A 58 -10.05 13.68 -7.83
N ILE A 59 -8.89 14.35 -7.80
CA ILE A 59 -7.57 13.69 -7.82
C ILE A 59 -7.41 12.78 -6.60
N TYR A 60 -7.74 13.25 -5.39
CA TYR A 60 -7.63 12.42 -4.19
C TYR A 60 -8.59 11.24 -4.19
N MET A 61 -9.83 11.46 -4.63
CA MET A 61 -10.82 10.39 -4.74
C MET A 61 -10.37 9.34 -5.76
N ALA A 62 -9.92 9.77 -6.94
CA ALA A 62 -9.40 8.88 -7.98
C ALA A 62 -8.19 8.08 -7.48
N HIS A 63 -7.27 8.73 -6.76
CA HIS A 63 -6.11 8.07 -6.14
C HIS A 63 -6.53 7.00 -5.13
N TYR A 64 -7.44 7.34 -4.20
CA TYR A 64 -7.94 6.42 -3.18
C TYR A 64 -8.69 5.23 -3.79
N CYS A 65 -9.61 5.50 -4.73
CA CYS A 65 -10.33 4.46 -5.45
C CYS A 65 -9.37 3.56 -6.23
N SER A 66 -8.34 4.12 -6.87
CA SER A 66 -7.33 3.33 -7.59
C SER A 66 -6.57 2.40 -6.65
N ALA A 67 -6.17 2.86 -5.46
CA ALA A 67 -5.50 2.01 -4.46
C ALA A 67 -6.41 0.85 -4.03
N LEU A 68 -7.69 1.15 -3.79
CA LEU A 68 -8.71 0.16 -3.43
C LEU A 68 -8.90 -0.88 -4.54
N PHE A 69 -9.18 -0.43 -5.77
CA PHE A 69 -9.45 -1.31 -6.90
C PHE A 69 -8.23 -2.14 -7.28
N CYS A 70 -7.02 -1.56 -7.29
CA CYS A 70 -5.79 -2.30 -7.57
C CYS A 70 -5.54 -3.39 -6.52
N GLY A 71 -5.70 -3.09 -5.23
CA GLY A 71 -5.54 -4.09 -4.17
C GLY A 71 -6.60 -5.19 -4.20
N ALA A 72 -7.86 -4.83 -4.41
CA ALA A 72 -8.96 -5.79 -4.55
C ALA A 72 -8.79 -6.68 -5.79
N ALA A 73 -8.43 -6.09 -6.94
CA ALA A 73 -8.17 -6.82 -8.17
C ALA A 73 -6.97 -7.76 -8.01
N TYR A 74 -5.89 -7.32 -7.37
CA TYR A 74 -4.73 -8.15 -7.08
C TYR A 74 -5.11 -9.38 -6.23
N LEU A 75 -5.81 -9.17 -5.11
CA LEU A 75 -6.26 -10.26 -4.23
C LEU A 75 -7.24 -11.20 -4.92
N TRP A 76 -8.13 -10.67 -5.78
CA TRP A 76 -9.05 -11.46 -6.59
C TRP A 76 -8.32 -12.33 -7.60
N LEU A 77 -7.33 -11.78 -8.30
CA LEU A 77 -6.51 -12.52 -9.27
C LEU A 77 -5.67 -13.59 -8.58
N ASP A 78 -5.09 -13.29 -7.42
CA ASP A 78 -4.34 -14.25 -6.61
C ASP A 78 -5.24 -15.40 -6.14
N TRP A 79 -6.44 -15.10 -5.63
CA TRP A 79 -7.43 -16.12 -5.27
C TRP A 79 -7.83 -16.99 -6.46
N ARG A 80 -8.04 -16.40 -7.66
CA ARG A 80 -8.35 -17.17 -8.86
C ARG A 80 -7.23 -18.12 -9.26
N ARG A 81 -5.97 -17.71 -9.08
CA ARG A 81 -4.78 -18.51 -9.40
C ARG A 81 -4.56 -19.65 -8.41
N THR A 82 -4.67 -19.38 -7.11
CA THR A 82 -4.33 -20.34 -6.06
C THR A 82 -5.53 -21.15 -5.56
N ARG A 83 -6.75 -20.73 -5.89
CA ARG A 83 -8.03 -21.24 -5.35
C ARG A 83 -8.12 -21.19 -3.82
N ARG A 84 -7.24 -20.44 -3.14
CA ARG A 84 -7.20 -20.27 -1.69
C ARG A 84 -7.30 -18.79 -1.37
N VAL A 85 -8.02 -18.45 -0.30
CA VAL A 85 -8.14 -17.06 0.14
C VAL A 85 -6.84 -16.66 0.86
N PRO A 86 -6.07 -15.67 0.37
CA PRO A 86 -4.83 -15.24 1.01
C PRO A 86 -5.15 -14.38 2.25
N ARG A 87 -5.63 -15.01 3.34
CA ARG A 87 -6.14 -14.34 4.55
C ARG A 87 -5.19 -13.27 5.09
N ARG A 88 -3.89 -13.57 5.17
CA ARG A 88 -2.86 -12.61 5.65
C ARG A 88 -2.80 -11.36 4.76
N ALA A 89 -2.76 -11.55 3.45
CA ALA A 89 -2.72 -10.45 2.49
C ALA A 89 -4.03 -9.65 2.50
N PHE A 90 -5.18 -10.32 2.61
CA PHE A 90 -6.49 -9.67 2.72
C PHE A 90 -6.61 -8.81 3.98
N VAL A 91 -6.25 -9.35 5.15
CA VAL A 91 -6.24 -8.60 6.42
C VAL A 91 -5.24 -7.45 6.35
N GLY A 92 -4.03 -7.70 5.83
CA GLY A 92 -3.02 -6.66 5.64
C GLY A 92 -3.52 -5.54 4.73
N PHE A 93 -4.21 -5.86 3.64
CA PHE A 93 -4.83 -4.89 2.76
C PHE A 93 -5.92 -4.07 3.48
N ALA A 94 -6.86 -4.73 4.16
CA ALA A 94 -7.94 -4.05 4.88
C ALA A 94 -7.40 -3.11 5.98
N VAL A 95 -6.41 -3.55 6.75
CA VAL A 95 -5.75 -2.75 7.78
C VAL A 95 -5.00 -1.57 7.17
N GLY A 96 -4.28 -1.78 6.06
CA GLY A 96 -3.55 -0.72 5.38
C GLY A 96 -4.47 0.39 4.86
N ILE A 97 -5.60 0.03 4.26
CA ILE A 97 -6.63 0.98 3.81
C ILE A 97 -7.24 1.72 5.01
N ALA A 98 -7.63 1.00 6.06
CA ALA A 98 -8.20 1.63 7.26
C ALA A 98 -7.23 2.62 7.91
N LEU A 99 -5.96 2.23 8.04
CA LEU A 99 -4.89 3.08 8.56
C LEU A 99 -4.67 4.31 7.69
N TYR A 100 -4.62 4.15 6.37
CA TYR A 100 -4.49 5.26 5.43
C TYR A 100 -5.64 6.26 5.58
N SER A 101 -6.88 5.78 5.61
CA SER A 101 -8.06 6.62 5.79
C SER A 101 -8.08 7.35 7.13
N ALA A 102 -7.68 6.67 8.22
CA ALA A 102 -7.58 7.28 9.55
C ALA A 102 -6.50 8.37 9.60
N LEU A 103 -5.30 8.11 9.04
CA LEU A 103 -4.23 9.09 8.95
C LEU A 103 -4.63 10.29 8.09
N PHE A 104 -5.29 10.05 6.96
CA PHE A 104 -5.77 11.10 6.07
C PHE A 104 -6.80 11.99 6.76
N LEU A 105 -7.79 11.40 7.44
CA LEU A 105 -8.80 12.13 8.19
C LEU A 105 -8.18 12.94 9.33
N ALA A 106 -7.27 12.32 10.12
CA ALA A 106 -6.58 12.99 11.21
C ALA A 106 -5.72 14.16 10.72
N ALA A 107 -4.90 13.94 9.69
CA ALA A 107 -4.07 14.99 9.09
C ALA A 107 -4.94 16.12 8.52
N GLY A 108 -6.01 15.80 7.80
CA GLY A 108 -6.95 16.77 7.26
C GLY A 108 -7.61 17.64 8.34
N LEU A 109 -8.08 17.03 9.43
CA LEU A 109 -8.67 17.75 10.56
C LEU A 109 -7.66 18.68 11.25
N LEU A 110 -6.43 18.19 11.49
CA LEU A 110 -5.39 18.97 12.16
C LEU A 110 -4.89 20.13 11.30
N LEU A 111 -4.75 19.92 9.99
CA LEU A 111 -4.42 20.98 9.03
C LEU A 111 -5.55 22.00 8.92
N TYR A 112 -6.81 21.56 8.87
CA TYR A 112 -7.97 22.45 8.87
C TYR A 112 -8.01 23.35 10.12
N LYS A 113 -7.65 22.79 11.29
CA LYS A 113 -7.54 23.54 12.55
C LYS A 113 -6.23 24.35 12.67
N LYS A 114 -5.37 24.34 11.65
CA LYS A 114 -4.04 24.99 11.65
C LYS A 114 -3.14 24.55 12.81
N LEU A 115 -3.35 23.33 13.32
CA LEU A 115 -2.56 22.77 14.41
C LEU A 115 -1.25 22.13 13.94
N LEU A 116 -1.15 21.84 12.63
CA LEU A 116 0.03 21.27 12.01
C LEU A 116 0.46 22.11 10.81
N PRO A 117 1.77 22.11 10.49
CA PRO A 117 2.29 22.72 9.27
C PRO A 117 1.84 21.95 8.02
N SER A 118 1.79 22.64 6.88
CA SER A 118 1.42 22.12 5.54
C SER A 118 2.08 20.79 5.18
N TRP A 119 3.37 20.61 5.50
CA TRP A 119 4.12 19.40 5.19
C TRP A 119 3.60 18.15 5.93
N SER A 120 2.83 18.31 7.01
CA SER A 120 2.17 17.19 7.69
C SER A 120 1.11 16.50 6.82
N ALA A 121 0.70 17.11 5.71
CA ALA A 121 -0.12 16.46 4.67
C ALA A 121 0.56 15.22 4.06
N LEU A 122 1.89 15.07 4.20
CA LEU A 122 2.63 13.91 3.70
C LEU A 122 2.47 12.66 4.58
N LEU A 123 2.00 12.81 5.83
CA LEU A 123 1.92 11.72 6.81
C LEU A 123 1.12 10.50 6.32
N PRO A 124 -0.04 10.63 5.65
CA PRO A 124 -0.77 9.48 5.15
C PRO A 124 0.03 8.68 4.11
N GLY A 125 0.69 9.37 3.17
CA GLY A 125 1.54 8.74 2.16
C GLY A 125 2.77 8.05 2.77
N ALA A 126 3.44 8.72 3.71
CA ALA A 126 4.57 8.16 4.45
C ALA A 126 4.17 6.94 5.30
N GLY A 127 2.99 6.99 5.94
CA GLY A 127 2.41 5.87 6.67
C GLY A 127 2.15 4.67 5.75
N LEU A 128 1.62 4.90 4.56
CA LEU A 128 1.38 3.86 3.56
C LEU A 128 2.68 3.25 3.04
N LEU A 129 3.71 4.07 2.80
CA LEU A 129 5.05 3.61 2.44
C LEU A 129 5.64 2.70 3.53
N CYS A 130 5.61 3.17 4.79
CA CYS A 130 6.12 2.41 5.93
C CYS A 130 5.38 1.08 6.10
N TYR A 131 4.06 1.11 5.98
CA TYR A 131 3.22 -0.09 6.10
C TYR A 131 3.47 -1.08 4.96
N GLY A 132 3.56 -0.61 3.72
CA GLY A 132 3.88 -1.44 2.56
C GLY A 132 5.26 -2.10 2.67
N TRP A 133 6.25 -1.35 3.17
CA TRP A 133 7.58 -1.88 3.47
C TRP A 133 7.55 -2.97 4.55
N LEU A 134 6.81 -2.74 5.65
CA LEU A 134 6.66 -3.69 6.74
C LEU A 134 6.03 -5.00 6.25
N LEU A 135 4.98 -4.93 5.43
CA LEU A 135 4.34 -6.11 4.85
C LEU A 135 5.33 -6.92 4.01
N ARG A 136 6.12 -6.26 3.15
CA ARG A 136 7.14 -6.94 2.33
C ARG A 136 8.22 -7.61 3.19
N ARG A 137 8.70 -6.94 4.24
CA ARG A 137 9.73 -7.50 5.14
C ARG A 137 9.21 -8.67 5.95
N ARG A 138 8.00 -8.61 6.51
CA ARG A 138 7.42 -9.72 7.29
C ARG A 138 7.30 -10.98 6.44
N SER A 139 6.86 -10.83 5.19
CA SER A 139 6.83 -11.94 4.24
C SER A 139 8.20 -12.48 3.86
N ALA A 140 9.26 -11.65 3.84
CA ALA A 140 10.63 -12.10 3.60
C ALA A 140 11.20 -12.95 4.74
N LEU A 141 10.78 -12.67 5.98
CA LEU A 141 11.21 -13.42 7.16
C LEU A 141 10.50 -14.77 7.29
N ALA A 142 9.22 -14.85 6.89
CA ALA A 142 8.46 -16.09 6.90
C ALA A 142 8.99 -17.16 5.93
N ASP A 143 9.66 -16.74 4.85
CA ASP A 143 10.24 -17.62 3.83
C ASP A 143 11.64 -18.16 4.20
N ARG A 144 12.22 -17.76 5.36
CA ARG A 144 13.54 -18.27 5.75
C ARG A 144 13.41 -19.73 6.19
N PRO A 145 14.14 -20.68 5.59
CA PRO A 145 14.14 -22.05 6.08
C PRO A 145 14.61 -22.05 7.54
N GLU A 146 13.87 -22.73 8.41
CA GLU A 146 14.33 -23.00 9.78
C GLU A 146 15.73 -23.61 9.66
N ARG A 147 16.75 -22.90 10.17
CA ARG A 147 18.07 -23.50 10.31
C ARG A 147 17.87 -24.75 11.16
N PRO A 148 18.29 -25.94 10.70
CA PRO A 148 18.30 -27.09 11.59
C PRO A 148 19.06 -26.68 12.85
N PRO A 149 18.56 -27.02 14.05
CA PRO A 149 19.28 -26.71 15.27
C PRO A 149 20.68 -27.26 15.11
N ASP A 150 21.69 -26.38 15.23
CA ASP A 150 23.09 -26.75 15.13
C ASP A 150 23.31 -27.96 16.06
N GLY A 151 23.61 -29.11 15.45
CA GLY A 151 23.55 -30.41 16.11
C GLY A 151 24.34 -30.42 17.42
N LEU A 152 23.64 -30.76 18.50
CA LEU A 152 24.21 -31.25 19.76
C LEU A 152 24.14 -32.78 19.77
#